data_AF-A0A1D1V0T7-F1
#
_entry.id   AF-A0A1D1V0T7-F1
#
_cell.length_a   1.000
_cell.length_b   1.000
_cell.length_c   1.000
_cell.angle_alpha   90.00
_cell.angle_beta   90.00
_cell.angle_gamma   90.00
#
_symmetry.space_group_name_H-M   'P 1'
#
loop_
_entity.id
_entity.type
_entity.pdbx_description
1 polymer ?
#
loop_
_entity_poly.entity_id
_entity_poly.type
_entity_poly.pdbx_seq_one_letter_code
_entity_poly.pdbx_strand_id
1 'polypeptide(L)'
;MGSAITLSVQTPDHLRKLKLSSIPTNFNNVDMFKDINFLYSMALQEVAHLPFVYLVDKYRYDVFAGKIKTDELNSKWWSSVLKNQGLCAPVARTEEDFDAGSKYHVPADVPYMRYFVAGILQFQIHKALCERSGHVGPLYACNIDGSKQAGKLLQEVMSLGSSVPWQVVLEKLTGSPKMDASALLEYFEPLTDWLENYNSDGNSVGWDSLAASEAICPQDSSSSSGSPPELTSFP
;
A
#
# COMPACT_ATOMS: atom_id res chain seq x y z
N MET A 1 0.35 -11.21 9.92
CA MET A 1 -0.12 -11.12 11.30
C MET A 1 0.32 -9.83 11.97
N GLY A 2 1.63 -9.56 12.09
CA GLY A 2 2.14 -8.31 12.69
C GLY A 2 1.48 -7.05 12.12
N SER A 3 1.50 -6.86 10.80
CA SER A 3 0.89 -5.68 10.17
C SER A 3 -0.62 -5.54 10.43
N ALA A 4 -1.38 -6.65 10.49
CA ALA A 4 -2.80 -6.61 10.83
C ALA A 4 -3.07 -6.10 12.25
N ILE A 5 -2.15 -6.38 13.19
CA ILE A 5 -2.19 -5.85 14.55
C ILE A 5 -1.78 -4.37 14.56
N THR A 6 -0.76 -4.00 13.76
CA THR A 6 -0.30 -2.62 13.63
C THR A 6 -1.44 -1.67 13.22
N LEU A 7 -2.35 -2.11 12.34
CA LEU A 7 -3.53 -1.33 11.95
C LEU A 7 -4.38 -0.90 13.17
N SER A 8 -4.53 -1.74 14.20
CA SER A 8 -5.21 -1.34 15.44
C SER A 8 -4.39 -0.38 16.30
N VAL A 9 -3.07 -0.54 16.33
CA VAL A 9 -2.16 0.28 17.15
C VAL A 9 -2.03 1.70 16.59
N GLN A 10 -2.11 1.85 15.27
CA GLN A 10 -2.03 3.15 14.59
C GLN A 10 -3.30 3.99 14.73
N THR A 11 -4.40 3.41 15.23
CA THR A 11 -5.65 4.16 15.41
C THR A 11 -5.46 5.34 16.37
N PRO A 12 -6.09 6.49 16.10
CA PRO A 12 -6.08 7.62 17.05
C PRO A 12 -6.55 7.23 18.45
N ASP A 13 -7.47 6.27 18.54
CA ASP A 13 -7.96 5.73 19.81
C ASP A 13 -6.88 5.03 20.63
N HIS A 14 -6.12 4.14 20.02
CA HIS A 14 -5.05 3.44 20.69
C HIS A 14 -3.94 4.41 21.16
N LEU A 15 -3.57 5.38 20.32
CA LEU A 15 -2.56 6.39 20.68
C LEU A 15 -2.98 7.26 21.88
N ARG A 16 -4.27 7.58 22.02
CA ARG A 16 -4.78 8.28 23.21
C ARG A 16 -4.74 7.42 24.46
N LYS A 17 -5.10 6.14 24.35
CA LYS A 17 -5.01 5.19 25.47
C LYS A 17 -3.58 5.13 26.02
N LEU A 18 -2.58 5.24 25.15
CA LEU A 18 -1.16 5.31 25.50
C LEU A 18 -0.65 6.72 25.86
N LYS A 19 -1.50 7.75 25.85
CA LYS A 19 -1.17 9.16 26.10
C LYS A 19 -0.13 9.74 25.13
N LEU A 20 -0.11 9.24 23.89
CA LEU A 20 0.77 9.71 22.80
C LEU A 20 0.08 10.74 21.89
N SER A 21 -1.23 10.94 22.03
CA SER A 21 -2.00 11.96 21.31
C SER A 21 -2.98 12.65 22.26
N SER A 22 -3.11 13.97 22.15
CA SER A 22 -4.05 14.81 22.91
C SER A 22 -5.31 15.19 22.13
N ILE A 23 -5.48 14.64 20.93
CA ILE A 23 -6.64 14.94 20.06
C ILE A 23 -7.88 14.28 20.72
N PRO A 24 -8.98 14.99 21.02
CA PRO A 24 -10.17 14.37 21.62
C PRO A 24 -10.82 13.25 20.75
N THR A 25 -11.84 12.55 21.25
CA THR A 25 -12.58 11.50 20.50
C THR A 25 -14.01 11.87 20.14
N ASN A 26 -14.59 12.81 20.89
CA ASN A 26 -16.00 13.17 20.75
C ASN A 26 -16.10 14.28 19.73
N PHE A 27 -16.35 13.98 18.46
CA PHE A 27 -16.66 15.05 17.52
C PHE A 27 -17.83 14.74 16.61
N ASN A 28 -18.73 15.72 16.55
CA ASN A 28 -19.76 15.83 15.54
C ASN A 28 -19.13 16.53 14.33
N ASN A 29 -19.27 15.95 13.13
CA ASN A 29 -19.12 16.53 11.78
C ASN A 29 -17.83 17.30 11.39
N VAL A 30 -16.89 17.57 12.30
CA VAL A 30 -15.55 18.16 12.02
C VAL A 30 -14.51 17.06 11.70
N ASP A 31 -14.90 15.78 11.78
CA ASP A 31 -14.00 14.62 11.74
C ASP A 31 -13.61 14.13 10.35
N MET A 32 -14.37 14.47 9.29
CA MET A 32 -14.03 13.99 7.94
C MET A 32 -12.60 14.38 7.54
N PHE A 33 -12.16 15.62 7.78
CA PHE A 33 -10.78 16.00 7.43
C PHE A 33 -9.72 15.26 8.24
N LYS A 34 -9.98 14.87 9.48
CA LYS A 34 -9.02 14.12 10.30
C LYS A 34 -8.95 12.66 9.91
N ASP A 35 -10.11 12.03 9.68
CA ASP A 35 -10.18 10.64 9.23
C ASP A 35 -9.61 10.51 7.81
N ILE A 36 -9.89 11.47 6.93
CA ILE A 36 -9.26 11.54 5.61
C ILE A 36 -7.76 11.73 5.73
N ASN A 37 -7.24 12.63 6.57
CA ASN A 37 -5.79 12.77 6.77
C ASN A 37 -5.13 11.48 7.29
N PHE A 38 -5.78 10.80 8.24
CA PHE A 38 -5.31 9.51 8.74
C PHE A 38 -5.30 8.45 7.64
N LEU A 39 -6.42 8.28 6.95
CA LEU A 39 -6.55 7.32 5.85
C LEU A 39 -5.58 7.64 4.71
N TYR A 40 -5.36 8.91 4.39
CA TYR A 40 -4.40 9.34 3.37
C TYR A 40 -2.98 8.94 3.77
N SER A 41 -2.58 9.18 5.02
CA SER A 41 -1.28 8.73 5.56
C SER A 41 -1.14 7.21 5.49
N MET A 42 -2.20 6.48 5.84
CA MET A 42 -2.23 5.01 5.72
C MET A 42 -2.15 4.55 4.27
N ALA A 43 -2.82 5.23 3.34
CA ALA A 43 -2.79 4.89 1.92
C ALA A 43 -1.41 5.12 1.30
N LEU A 44 -0.69 6.17 1.72
CA LEU A 44 0.70 6.38 1.31
C LEU A 44 1.63 5.24 1.78
N GLN A 45 1.36 4.65 2.95
CA GLN A 45 2.17 3.55 3.48
C GLN A 45 1.81 2.20 2.85
N GLU A 46 0.50 1.94 2.70
CA GLU A 46 -0.01 0.62 2.30
C GLU A 46 -0.32 0.56 0.80
N VAL A 47 -1.19 1.46 0.30
CA VAL A 47 -1.71 1.41 -1.06
C VAL A 47 -0.66 1.84 -2.09
N ALA A 48 0.04 2.95 -1.85
CA ALA A 48 1.05 3.46 -2.79
C ALA A 48 2.22 2.49 -2.99
N HIS A 49 2.49 1.62 -2.01
CA HIS A 49 3.55 0.61 -2.08
C HIS A 49 3.14 -0.65 -2.87
N LEU A 50 1.84 -0.98 -2.93
CA LEU A 50 1.35 -2.23 -3.56
C LEU A 50 1.83 -2.44 -5.02
N PRO A 51 1.79 -1.44 -5.91
CA PRO A 51 2.25 -1.64 -7.28
C PRO A 51 3.75 -1.94 -7.36
N PHE A 52 4.56 -1.31 -6.49
CA PHE A 52 6.00 -1.59 -6.41
C PHE A 52 6.30 -3.02 -5.95
N VAL A 53 5.62 -3.50 -4.90
CA VAL A 53 5.87 -4.86 -4.42
C VAL A 53 5.46 -5.92 -5.43
N TYR A 54 4.40 -5.66 -6.20
CA TYR A 54 3.98 -6.53 -7.29
C TYR A 54 5.00 -6.54 -8.44
N LEU A 55 5.44 -5.36 -8.90
CA LEU A 55 6.29 -5.27 -10.09
C LEU A 55 7.68 -5.89 -9.88
N VAL A 56 8.24 -5.83 -8.67
CA VAL A 56 9.59 -6.35 -8.38
C VAL A 56 9.70 -7.85 -8.67
N ASP A 57 8.80 -8.66 -8.10
CA ASP A 57 8.86 -10.10 -8.33
C ASP A 57 8.26 -10.48 -9.68
N LYS A 58 7.30 -9.71 -10.22
CA LYS A 58 6.83 -9.92 -11.60
C LYS A 58 7.97 -9.76 -12.61
N TYR A 59 8.80 -8.73 -12.45
CA TYR A 59 10.02 -8.52 -13.23
C TYR A 59 11.00 -9.69 -13.06
N ARG A 60 11.32 -10.09 -11.83
CA ARG A 60 12.21 -11.24 -11.57
C ARG A 60 11.70 -12.54 -12.18
N TYR A 61 10.40 -12.81 -12.11
CA TYR A 61 9.79 -13.99 -12.72
C TYR A 61 9.92 -13.97 -14.24
N ASP A 62 9.76 -12.81 -14.89
CA ASP A 62 9.95 -12.70 -16.33
C ASP A 62 11.43 -12.85 -16.74
N VAL A 63 12.38 -12.38 -15.91
CA VAL A 63 13.81 -12.67 -16.07
C VAL A 63 14.09 -14.17 -15.94
N PHE A 64 13.63 -14.82 -14.87
CA PHE A 64 13.84 -16.25 -14.64
C PHE A 64 13.17 -17.14 -15.69
N ALA A 65 12.05 -16.69 -16.24
CA ALA A 65 11.36 -17.38 -17.34
C ALA A 65 11.99 -17.11 -18.72
N GLY A 66 13.05 -16.30 -18.80
CA GLY A 66 13.73 -15.94 -20.05
C GLY A 66 12.93 -15.01 -20.97
N LYS A 67 11.86 -14.38 -20.47
CA LYS A 67 11.07 -13.39 -21.23
C LYS A 67 11.76 -12.04 -21.31
N ILE A 68 12.54 -11.69 -20.28
CA ILE A 68 13.43 -10.54 -20.27
C ILE A 68 14.84 -11.06 -20.52
N LYS A 69 15.47 -10.61 -21.59
CA LYS A 69 16.84 -10.97 -21.93
C LYS A 69 17.83 -10.12 -21.12
N THR A 70 19.06 -10.60 -21.04
CA THR A 70 20.14 -9.93 -20.29
C THR A 70 20.50 -8.56 -20.85
N ASP A 71 20.26 -8.32 -22.13
CA ASP A 71 20.47 -7.05 -22.84
C ASP A 71 19.24 -6.11 -22.78
N GLU A 72 18.22 -6.44 -21.99
CA GLU A 72 17.02 -5.63 -21.78
C GLU A 72 16.64 -5.52 -20.28
N LEU A 73 17.56 -5.82 -19.36
CA LEU A 73 17.25 -5.90 -17.93
C LEU A 73 16.77 -4.56 -17.38
N ASN A 74 17.44 -3.46 -17.72
CA ASN A 74 17.15 -2.17 -17.12
C ASN A 74 15.98 -1.46 -17.81
N SER A 75 15.90 -1.55 -19.14
CA SER A 75 14.75 -1.02 -19.90
C SER A 75 13.43 -1.69 -19.49
N LYS A 76 13.41 -3.02 -19.31
CA LYS A 76 12.20 -3.73 -18.85
C LYS A 76 11.86 -3.44 -17.38
N TRP A 77 12.86 -3.15 -16.55
CA TRP A 77 12.63 -2.67 -15.19
C TRP A 77 11.87 -1.34 -15.22
N TRP A 78 12.37 -0.34 -15.95
CA TRP A 78 11.72 0.97 -16.05
C TRP A 78 10.36 0.91 -16.76
N SER A 79 10.20 0.07 -17.77
CA SER A 79 8.89 -0.22 -18.37
C SER A 79 7.90 -0.76 -17.34
N SER A 80 8.35 -1.64 -16.44
CA SER A 80 7.53 -2.17 -15.35
C SER A 80 7.19 -1.10 -14.29
N VAL A 81 8.16 -0.25 -13.96
CA VAL A 81 7.97 0.89 -13.05
C VAL A 81 6.93 1.87 -13.59
N LEU A 82 7.06 2.28 -14.86
CA LEU A 82 6.10 3.18 -15.50
C LEU A 82 4.72 2.53 -15.60
N LYS A 83 4.64 1.27 -16.03
CA LYS A 83 3.35 0.57 -16.17
C LYS A 83 2.58 0.46 -14.86
N ASN A 84 3.26 0.13 -13.76
CA ASN A 84 2.58 -0.18 -12.49
C ASN A 84 2.49 1.02 -11.54
N GLN A 85 3.44 1.97 -11.58
CA GLN A 85 3.49 3.10 -10.64
C GLN A 85 3.33 4.48 -11.29
N GLY A 86 3.45 4.59 -12.61
CA GLY A 86 3.45 5.90 -13.27
C GLY A 86 4.72 6.71 -13.01
N LEU A 87 5.80 6.05 -12.63
CA LEU A 87 7.10 6.68 -12.38
C LEU A 87 8.06 6.40 -13.53
N CYS A 88 9.02 7.29 -13.69
CA CYS A 88 10.02 7.27 -14.76
C CYS A 88 11.36 7.74 -14.20
N ALA A 89 12.45 7.41 -14.89
CA ALA A 89 13.78 7.78 -14.43
C ALA A 89 13.98 9.30 -14.62
N PRO A 90 14.54 10.01 -13.63
CA PRO A 90 14.82 11.44 -13.75
C PRO A 90 16.00 11.74 -14.69
N VAL A 91 16.80 10.73 -15.03
CA VAL A 91 17.93 10.81 -15.96
C VAL A 91 17.87 9.61 -16.90
N ALA A 92 18.46 9.74 -18.09
CA ALA A 92 18.59 8.64 -19.03
C ALA A 92 19.31 7.44 -18.38
N ARG A 93 18.75 6.25 -18.58
CA ARG A 93 19.33 4.99 -18.09
C ARG A 93 19.64 4.10 -19.30
N THR A 94 20.70 3.31 -19.19
CA THR A 94 21.12 2.37 -20.23
C THR A 94 21.12 0.94 -19.69
N GLU A 95 21.51 -0.02 -20.51
CA GLU A 95 21.72 -1.41 -20.08
C GLU A 95 23.11 -1.64 -19.44
N GLU A 96 23.96 -0.60 -19.36
CA GLU A 96 25.14 -0.60 -18.49
C GLU A 96 24.75 -0.41 -17.01
N ASP A 97 23.53 0.09 -16.77
CA ASP A 97 22.93 0.21 -15.46
C ASP A 97 22.18 -1.06 -15.06
N PHE A 98 21.99 -1.26 -13.75
CA PHE A 98 21.13 -2.30 -13.20
C PHE A 98 20.33 -1.77 -12.01
N ASP A 99 19.29 -0.97 -12.27
CA ASP A 99 18.53 -0.27 -11.22
C ASP A 99 17.75 -1.22 -10.32
N ALA A 100 17.24 -2.32 -10.87
CA ALA A 100 16.64 -3.38 -10.06
C ALA A 100 17.62 -3.89 -8.99
N GLY A 101 18.92 -3.95 -9.29
CA GLY A 101 19.97 -4.35 -8.36
C GLY A 101 20.20 -3.39 -7.19
N SER A 102 19.75 -2.14 -7.29
CA SER A 102 19.83 -1.16 -6.18
C SER A 102 18.80 -1.45 -5.08
N LYS A 103 17.79 -2.27 -5.34
CA LYS A 103 16.80 -2.69 -4.35
C LYS A 103 17.28 -3.95 -3.63
N TYR A 104 17.73 -3.82 -2.37
CA TYR A 104 18.30 -4.88 -1.50
C TYR A 104 17.81 -6.33 -1.76
N HIS A 105 16.49 -6.53 -1.85
CA HIS A 105 15.89 -7.86 -2.03
C HIS A 105 16.26 -8.55 -3.34
N VAL A 106 16.61 -7.80 -4.38
CA VAL A 106 17.05 -8.32 -5.67
C VAL A 106 18.44 -8.97 -5.56
N PRO A 107 19.52 -8.26 -5.17
CA PRO A 107 20.84 -8.88 -5.03
C PRO A 107 20.94 -9.85 -3.84
N ALA A 108 20.12 -9.70 -2.80
CA ALA A 108 20.10 -10.62 -1.66
C ALA A 108 19.25 -11.89 -1.90
N ASP A 109 18.69 -12.07 -3.10
CA ASP A 109 17.79 -13.16 -3.48
C ASP A 109 16.64 -13.41 -2.47
N VAL A 110 16.03 -12.32 -2.01
CA VAL A 110 14.89 -12.38 -1.08
C VAL A 110 13.61 -12.19 -1.90
N PRO A 111 12.71 -13.19 -2.02
CA PRO A 111 11.41 -13.03 -2.69
C PRO A 111 10.62 -11.82 -2.18
N TYR A 112 10.07 -10.99 -3.06
CA TYR A 112 9.37 -9.75 -2.72
C TYR A 112 7.84 -9.90 -2.72
N MET A 113 7.29 -10.90 -3.41
CA MET A 113 5.85 -11.19 -3.51
C MET A 113 5.20 -11.42 -2.14
N ARG A 114 5.99 -11.83 -1.14
CA ARG A 114 5.55 -11.93 0.26
C ARG A 114 4.93 -10.63 0.78
N TYR A 115 5.41 -9.47 0.33
CA TYR A 115 4.89 -8.16 0.74
C TYR A 115 3.56 -7.83 0.06
N PHE A 116 3.38 -8.21 -1.22
CA PHE A 116 2.10 -8.02 -1.91
C PHE A 116 0.99 -8.87 -1.27
N VAL A 117 1.27 -10.15 -1.02
CA VAL A 117 0.34 -11.07 -0.34
C VAL A 117 0.03 -10.58 1.09
N ALA A 118 1.05 -10.14 1.84
CA ALA A 118 0.84 -9.55 3.16
C ALA A 118 0.01 -8.26 3.11
N GLY A 119 0.23 -7.43 2.09
CA GLY A 119 -0.48 -6.17 1.85
C GLY A 119 -1.99 -6.36 1.69
N ILE A 120 -2.42 -7.48 1.11
CA ILE A 120 -3.84 -7.85 0.99
C ILE A 120 -4.33 -8.54 2.26
N LEU A 121 -3.63 -9.59 2.70
CA LEU A 121 -4.06 -10.42 3.82
C LEU A 121 -4.13 -9.64 5.14
N GLN A 122 -3.32 -8.59 5.33
CA GLN A 122 -3.38 -7.83 6.58
C GLN A 122 -4.76 -7.22 6.82
N PHE A 123 -5.43 -6.70 5.79
CA PHE A 123 -6.77 -6.11 5.93
C PHE A 123 -7.83 -7.19 6.11
N GLN A 124 -7.73 -8.29 5.36
CA GLN A 124 -8.64 -9.44 5.52
C GLN A 124 -8.58 -10.04 6.93
N ILE A 125 -7.36 -10.16 7.47
CA ILE A 125 -7.13 -10.62 8.85
C ILE A 125 -7.63 -9.58 9.86
N HIS A 126 -7.31 -8.30 9.65
CA HIS A 126 -7.74 -7.23 10.53
C HIS A 126 -9.26 -7.19 10.67
N LYS A 127 -9.99 -7.23 9.55
CA LYS A 127 -11.46 -7.32 9.52
C LYS A 127 -11.99 -8.49 10.34
N ALA A 128 -11.46 -9.68 10.13
CA ALA A 128 -11.91 -10.86 10.89
C ALA A 128 -11.66 -10.73 12.40
N LEU A 129 -10.56 -10.08 12.80
CA LEU A 129 -10.26 -9.82 14.21
C LEU A 129 -11.17 -8.75 14.81
N CYS A 130 -11.54 -7.73 14.03
CA CYS A 130 -12.49 -6.68 14.41
C CYS A 130 -13.90 -7.22 14.61
N GLU A 131 -14.35 -8.08 13.69
CA GLU A 131 -15.62 -8.79 13.83
C GLU A 131 -15.60 -9.68 15.09
N ARG A 132 -14.48 -10.38 15.33
CA ARG A 132 -14.31 -11.20 16.53
C ARG A 132 -14.20 -10.40 17.83
N SER A 133 -13.72 -9.16 17.79
CA SER A 133 -13.70 -8.27 18.96
C SER A 133 -15.05 -7.65 19.26
N GLY A 134 -16.04 -7.79 18.36
CA GLY A 134 -17.35 -7.16 18.48
C GLY A 134 -17.32 -5.67 18.14
N HIS A 135 -16.35 -5.23 17.33
CA HIS A 135 -16.28 -3.84 16.86
C HIS A 135 -17.53 -3.47 16.06
N VAL A 136 -18.02 -2.24 16.27
CA VAL A 136 -19.13 -1.66 15.51
C VAL A 136 -18.70 -0.28 15.02
N GLY A 137 -18.78 -0.07 13.71
CA GLY A 137 -18.37 1.18 13.06
C GLY A 137 -17.40 0.91 11.90
N PRO A 138 -16.77 1.97 11.37
CA PRO A 138 -15.85 1.85 10.24
C PRO A 138 -14.66 0.94 10.56
N LEU A 139 -14.22 0.18 9.57
CA LEU A 139 -13.12 -0.79 9.73
C LEU A 139 -11.80 -0.12 10.15
N TYR A 140 -11.48 1.05 9.57
CA TYR A 140 -10.26 1.79 9.90
C TYR A 140 -10.18 2.31 11.34
N ALA A 141 -11.31 2.38 12.04
CA ALA A 141 -11.39 2.80 13.43
C ALA A 141 -11.26 1.63 14.42
N CYS A 142 -11.18 0.39 13.92
CA CYS A 142 -11.14 -0.79 14.76
C CYS A 142 -9.84 -0.92 15.57
N ASN A 143 -10.00 -1.08 16.88
CA ASN A 143 -8.93 -1.35 17.82
C ASN A 143 -9.20 -2.66 18.58
N ILE A 144 -8.40 -3.70 18.32
CA ILE A 144 -8.56 -5.02 18.97
C ILE A 144 -7.90 -5.12 20.36
N ASP A 145 -7.29 -4.03 20.85
CA ASP A 145 -6.63 -4.01 22.15
C ASP A 145 -7.59 -4.40 23.30
N GLY A 146 -7.14 -5.31 24.18
CA GLY A 146 -7.94 -5.87 25.26
C GLY A 146 -8.94 -6.96 24.85
N SER A 147 -9.11 -7.24 23.56
CA SER A 147 -10.03 -8.30 23.10
C SER A 147 -9.45 -9.69 23.32
N LYS A 148 -9.93 -10.36 24.38
CA LYS A 148 -9.59 -11.78 24.64
C LYS A 148 -10.07 -12.71 23.53
N GLN A 149 -11.17 -12.37 22.86
CA GLN A 149 -11.73 -13.20 21.79
C GLN A 149 -10.86 -13.15 20.52
N ALA A 150 -10.43 -11.95 20.11
CA ALA A 150 -9.49 -11.78 19.00
C ALA A 150 -8.13 -12.41 19.33
N GLY A 151 -7.64 -12.22 20.56
CA GLY A 151 -6.40 -12.85 21.04
C GLY A 151 -6.44 -14.38 21.02
N LYS A 152 -7.57 -14.99 21.43
CA LYS A 152 -7.74 -16.45 21.36
C LYS A 152 -7.72 -16.96 19.92
N LEU A 153 -8.39 -16.26 19.00
CA LEU A 153 -8.38 -16.62 17.58
C LEU A 153 -6.96 -16.53 17.00
N LEU A 154 -6.24 -15.44 17.27
CA LEU A 154 -4.83 -15.26 16.89
C LEU A 154 -3.95 -16.38 17.41
N GLN A 155 -4.03 -16.69 18.70
CA GLN A 155 -3.23 -17.75 19.33
C GLN A 155 -3.48 -19.09 18.65
N GLU A 156 -4.75 -19.42 18.40
CA GLU A 156 -5.14 -20.68 17.79
C GLU A 156 -4.58 -20.82 16.37
N VAL A 157 -4.74 -19.81 15.51
CA VAL A 157 -4.23 -19.89 14.13
C VAL A 157 -2.72 -19.82 14.06
N MET A 158 -2.06 -19.05 14.94
CA MET A 158 -0.60 -18.95 14.99
C MET A 158 0.04 -20.24 15.51
N SER A 159 -0.65 -20.98 16.38
CA SER A 159 -0.15 -22.27 16.91
C SER A 159 0.00 -23.35 15.84
N LEU A 160 -0.72 -23.23 14.72
CA LEU A 160 -0.64 -24.16 13.60
C LEU A 160 0.69 -24.04 12.82
N GLY A 161 1.30 -22.85 12.82
CA GLY A 161 2.52 -22.60 12.05
C GLY A 161 2.36 -23.03 10.58
N SER A 162 3.28 -23.88 10.10
CA SER A 162 3.24 -24.47 8.76
C SER A 162 2.80 -25.94 8.75
N SER A 163 2.10 -26.42 9.80
CA SER A 163 1.69 -27.82 9.89
C SER A 163 0.49 -28.18 9.01
N VAL A 164 -0.24 -27.18 8.51
CA VAL A 164 -1.39 -27.33 7.62
C VAL A 164 -1.29 -26.35 6.45
N PRO A 165 -1.99 -26.58 5.33
CA PRO A 165 -2.04 -25.63 4.22
C PRO A 165 -2.54 -24.26 4.67
N TRP A 166 -1.97 -23.19 4.13
CA TRP A 166 -2.29 -21.82 4.54
C TRP A 166 -3.76 -21.46 4.33
N GLN A 167 -4.44 -22.06 3.35
CA GLN A 167 -5.86 -21.86 3.09
C GLN A 167 -6.72 -22.34 4.27
N VAL A 168 -6.33 -23.42 4.94
CA VAL A 168 -7.01 -23.94 6.14
C VAL A 168 -6.85 -22.95 7.29
N VAL A 169 -5.65 -22.39 7.45
CA VAL A 169 -5.38 -21.36 8.46
C VAL A 169 -6.21 -20.10 8.17
N LEU A 170 -6.25 -19.67 6.91
CA LEU A 170 -6.99 -18.48 6.49
C LEU A 170 -8.50 -18.65 6.67
N GLU A 171 -9.06 -19.81 6.29
CA GLU A 171 -10.47 -20.11 6.49
C GLU A 171 -10.85 -20.12 7.96
N LYS A 172 -9.99 -20.68 8.81
CA LYS A 172 -10.19 -20.68 10.26
C LYS A 172 -10.20 -19.25 10.85
N LEU A 173 -9.43 -18.36 10.25
CA LEU A 173 -9.26 -16.97 10.70
C LEU A 173 -10.36 -16.06 10.18
N THR A 174 -10.67 -16.14 8.88
CA THR A 174 -11.52 -15.16 8.17
C THR A 174 -12.81 -15.76 7.61
N GLY A 175 -13.06 -17.05 7.83
CA GLY A 175 -14.20 -17.77 7.26
C GLY A 175 -14.10 -18.08 5.75
N SER A 176 -12.96 -17.79 5.11
CA SER A 176 -12.74 -18.02 3.68
C SER A 176 -11.32 -18.55 3.42
N PRO A 177 -11.13 -19.58 2.58
CA PRO A 177 -9.81 -20.08 2.21
C PRO A 177 -9.12 -19.23 1.14
N LYS A 178 -9.77 -18.18 0.64
CA LYS A 178 -9.29 -17.35 -0.47
C LYS A 178 -8.75 -16.01 0.04
N MET A 179 -7.69 -15.55 -0.61
CA MET A 179 -7.22 -14.17 -0.48
C MET A 179 -8.20 -13.23 -1.17
N ASP A 180 -8.58 -12.16 -0.47
CA ASP A 180 -9.59 -11.19 -0.92
C ASP A 180 -9.14 -9.76 -0.57
N ALA A 181 -9.27 -8.85 -1.53
CA ALA A 181 -8.96 -7.43 -1.37
C ALA A 181 -10.15 -6.60 -0.88
N SER A 182 -11.33 -7.18 -0.72
CA SER A 182 -12.55 -6.49 -0.28
C SER A 182 -12.36 -5.73 1.04
N ALA A 183 -11.68 -6.34 2.02
CA ALA A 183 -11.38 -5.71 3.29
C ALA A 183 -10.42 -4.51 3.18
N LEU A 184 -9.49 -4.53 2.21
CA LEU A 184 -8.62 -3.38 1.92
C LEU A 184 -9.46 -2.23 1.33
N LEU A 185 -10.33 -2.54 0.38
CA LEU A 185 -11.21 -1.55 -0.25
C LEU A 185 -12.15 -0.92 0.78
N GLU A 186 -12.78 -1.73 1.63
CA GLU A 186 -13.65 -1.27 2.73
C GLU A 186 -12.90 -0.37 3.71
N TYR A 187 -11.65 -0.72 4.06
CA TYR A 187 -10.83 0.10 4.96
C TYR A 187 -10.62 1.52 4.42
N PHE A 188 -10.41 1.66 3.11
CA PHE A 188 -10.13 2.92 2.43
C PHE A 188 -11.33 3.55 1.71
N GLU A 189 -12.54 3.00 1.88
CA GLU A 189 -13.75 3.50 1.20
C GLU A 189 -13.97 5.01 1.41
N PRO A 190 -13.91 5.56 2.64
CA PRO A 190 -14.11 7.00 2.82
C PRO A 190 -13.07 7.88 2.12
N LEU A 191 -11.82 7.40 2.06
CA LEU A 191 -10.76 8.09 1.34
C LEU A 191 -10.95 8.00 -0.17
N THR A 192 -11.41 6.86 -0.67
CA THR A 192 -11.69 6.64 -2.08
C THR A 192 -12.76 7.62 -2.55
N ASP A 193 -13.89 7.69 -1.83
CA ASP A 193 -14.97 8.63 -2.11
C ASP A 193 -14.46 10.08 -2.13
N TRP A 194 -13.62 10.45 -1.16
CA TRP A 194 -13.05 11.79 -1.08
C TRP A 194 -12.11 12.10 -2.26
N LEU A 195 -11.24 11.15 -2.64
CA LEU A 195 -10.29 11.30 -3.75
C LEU A 195 -11.00 11.37 -5.09
N GLU A 196 -12.05 10.58 -5.30
CA GLU A 196 -12.87 10.64 -6.52
C GLU A 196 -13.51 12.01 -6.69
N ASN A 197 -14.09 12.54 -5.61
CA ASN A 197 -14.70 13.86 -5.63
C ASN A 197 -13.66 14.97 -5.85
N TYR A 198 -12.52 14.91 -5.15
CA TYR A 198 -11.42 15.85 -5.34
C TYR A 198 -10.82 15.83 -6.76
N ASN A 199 -10.72 14.65 -7.36
CA ASN A 199 -10.17 14.52 -8.71
C ASN A 199 -11.17 14.88 -9.81
N SER A 200 -12.47 14.92 -9.51
CA SER A 200 -13.51 15.35 -10.46
C SER A 200 -13.36 16.81 -10.91
N ASP A 201 -12.65 17.64 -10.13
CA ASP A 201 -12.35 19.06 -10.40
C ASP A 201 -11.23 19.27 -11.44
N GLY A 202 -11.17 18.42 -12.47
CA GLY A 202 -10.26 18.58 -13.61
C GLY A 202 -8.86 17.98 -13.44
N ASN A 203 -8.63 17.17 -12.41
CA ASN A 203 -7.39 16.40 -12.28
C ASN A 203 -7.45 15.14 -13.16
N SER A 204 -6.46 14.94 -14.02
CA SER A 204 -6.38 13.73 -14.84
C SER A 204 -5.94 12.53 -14.00
N VAL A 205 -6.77 11.48 -13.94
CA VAL A 205 -6.43 10.23 -13.26
C VAL A 205 -5.76 9.26 -14.23
N GLY A 206 -4.58 8.77 -13.85
CA GLY A 206 -3.75 7.88 -14.65
C GLY A 206 -2.57 8.60 -15.29
N TRP A 207 -1.76 7.86 -16.04
CA TRP A 207 -0.56 8.36 -16.71
C TRP A 207 -0.42 7.71 -18.08
N ASP A 208 0.19 8.43 -19.02
CA ASP A 208 0.47 7.89 -20.34
C ASP A 208 1.67 6.92 -20.27
N SER A 209 1.42 5.67 -20.65
CA SER A 209 2.45 4.62 -20.70
C SER A 209 3.03 4.43 -22.11
N LEU A 210 2.55 5.18 -23.10
CA LEU A 210 3.01 5.10 -24.49
C LEU A 210 4.39 5.73 -24.71
N ALA A 211 4.86 6.58 -23.78
CA ALA A 211 6.21 7.16 -23.80
C ALA A 211 7.30 6.21 -23.25
N ALA A 212 6.97 4.95 -22.94
CA ALA A 212 7.88 3.96 -22.34
C ALA A 212 9.09 3.57 -23.20
N SER A 213 9.22 4.09 -24.44
CA SER A 213 10.29 3.73 -25.36
C SER A 213 11.65 4.33 -25.00
N GLU A 214 11.72 5.35 -24.14
CA GLU A 214 12.99 6.09 -23.91
C GLU A 214 13.56 5.96 -22.49
N ALA A 215 12.94 5.20 -21.57
CA ALA A 215 13.37 5.09 -20.17
C ALA A 215 13.55 6.43 -19.42
N ILE A 216 13.07 7.55 -20.00
CA ILE A 216 13.12 8.90 -19.46
C ILE A 216 11.68 9.38 -19.24
N CYS A 217 11.45 10.16 -18.20
CA CYS A 217 10.18 10.86 -18.04
C CYS A 217 9.85 11.71 -19.27
N PRO A 218 8.62 11.68 -19.79
CA PRO A 218 8.17 12.69 -20.75
C PRO A 218 8.55 14.06 -20.19
N GLN A 219 9.38 14.81 -20.91
CA GLN A 219 9.60 16.20 -20.56
C GLN A 219 8.29 16.91 -20.83
N ASP A 220 7.71 17.53 -19.82
CA ASP A 220 6.52 18.36 -19.98
C ASP A 220 6.78 19.37 -21.10
N SER A 221 6.07 19.22 -22.21
CA SER A 221 6.08 20.20 -23.31
C SER A 221 5.47 21.55 -22.91
N SER A 222 5.04 21.69 -21.65
CA SER A 222 4.51 22.91 -21.04
C SER A 222 5.55 23.75 -20.29
N SER A 223 6.77 23.27 -20.06
CA SER A 223 7.82 24.10 -19.44
C SER A 223 8.55 24.98 -20.47
N SER A 224 7.80 25.86 -21.14
CA SER A 224 8.40 27.03 -21.77
C SER A 224 8.54 28.14 -20.71
N SER A 225 9.79 28.38 -20.31
CA SER A 225 10.29 29.63 -19.72
C SER A 225 9.31 30.43 -18.83
N GLY A 226 9.14 30.01 -17.57
CA GLY A 226 8.53 30.83 -16.52
C GLY A 226 9.54 31.07 -15.41
N SER A 227 9.95 32.32 -15.19
CA SER A 227 10.79 32.73 -14.06
C SER A 227 10.16 32.26 -12.72
N PRO A 228 10.97 31.91 -11.71
CA PRO A 228 10.44 31.49 -10.42
C PRO A 228 9.63 32.63 -9.78
N PRO A 229 8.47 32.33 -9.16
CA PRO A 229 7.68 33.34 -8.48
C PRO A 229 8.43 33.90 -7.27
N GLU A 230 8.48 35.23 -7.16
CA GLU A 230 9.01 35.94 -5.99
C GLU A 230 8.25 35.53 -4.73
N LEU A 231 9.00 35.15 -3.69
CA LEU A 231 8.50 34.95 -2.34
C LEU A 231 8.00 36.29 -1.79
N THR A 232 6.70 36.56 -1.90
CA THR A 232 6.06 37.61 -1.14
C THR A 232 5.96 37.17 0.32
N SER A 233 6.61 37.93 1.20
CA SER A 233 6.49 37.83 2.64
C SER A 233 5.04 38.03 3.06
N PHE A 234 4.46 37.05 3.78
CA PHE A 234 3.18 37.23 4.46
C PHE A 234 3.37 37.99 5.78
N PRO A 235 2.36 38.77 6.20
CA PRO A 235 2.43 39.73 7.32
C PRO A 235 2.46 39.08 8.70
#